data_AF-U7QF21-F1
#
_entry.id   AF-U7QF21-F1
#
_cell.length_a   1.000
_cell.length_b   1.000
_cell.length_c   1.000
_cell.angle_alpha   90.00
_cell.angle_beta   90.00
_cell.angle_gamma   90.00
#
_symmetry.space_group_name_H-M   'P 1'
#
loop_
_entity.id
_entity.type
_entity.pdbx_description
1 polymer ?
#
loop_
_entity_poly.entity_id
_entity_poly.type
_entity_poly.pdbx_seq_one_letter_code
_entity_poly.pdbx_strand_id
1 'polypeptide(L)'
;MTSTTSQPISHPLEEYIQRLQTGDALLSDYPENVVEVVGILKSYGVVLDAYSRNLIYIANHQFLVFFPFFKYFNGEFTLSKLLQHWGHDRINYEYAEYCMKAMLWHGGGGLDAYLDSPEFQQRANQAIQGRFKNNLLILGLNKLFPDFLTEHIRQLCYYSALGQFWRVMSDMFIELSDRYDRGEIQSIPQVVEHILKGL
;
A
#
# COMPACT_ATOMS: atom_id res chain seq x y z
N MET A 1 -26.23 35.78 45.27
CA MET A 1 -25.18 34.95 44.66
C MET A 1 -25.71 34.47 43.32
N THR A 2 -25.26 35.08 42.23
CA THR A 2 -25.64 34.71 40.86
C THR A 2 -24.78 33.54 40.44
N SER A 3 -25.38 32.35 40.38
CA SER A 3 -24.74 31.14 39.89
C SER A 3 -24.58 31.27 38.38
N THR A 4 -23.36 31.54 37.93
CA THR A 4 -23.02 31.53 36.50
C THR A 4 -22.92 30.07 36.05
N THR A 5 -24.01 29.52 35.54
CA THR A 5 -23.98 28.19 34.91
C THR A 5 -23.22 28.33 33.60
N SER A 6 -21.92 28.02 33.62
CA SER A 6 -21.10 27.82 32.43
C SER A 6 -21.78 26.77 31.56
N GLN A 7 -22.33 27.16 30.40
CA GLN A 7 -22.75 26.21 29.37
C GLN A 7 -21.56 25.29 29.10
N PRO A 8 -21.73 23.95 29.09
CA PRO A 8 -20.64 23.07 28.72
C PRO A 8 -20.20 23.45 27.31
N ILE A 9 -18.91 23.74 27.14
CA ILE A 9 -18.32 24.00 25.83
C ILE A 9 -18.41 22.68 25.08
N SER A 10 -19.48 22.49 24.30
CA SER A 10 -19.65 21.33 23.44
C SER A 10 -18.56 21.34 22.39
N HIS A 11 -17.85 20.22 22.25
CA HIS A 11 -16.79 20.10 21.25
C HIS A 11 -17.41 20.26 19.85
N PRO A 12 -16.76 20.94 18.88
CA PRO A 12 -17.34 21.13 17.54
C PRO A 12 -17.68 19.82 16.80
N LEU A 13 -17.09 18.70 17.21
CA LEU A 13 -17.32 17.36 16.69
C LEU A 13 -18.03 16.43 17.69
N GLU A 14 -18.70 16.98 18.70
CA GLU A 14 -19.36 16.21 19.78
C GLU A 14 -20.30 15.13 19.23
N GLU A 15 -21.05 15.44 18.17
CA GLU A 15 -21.92 14.47 17.49
C GLU A 15 -21.15 13.24 17.01
N TYR A 16 -20.02 13.42 16.32
CA TYR A 16 -19.21 12.31 15.82
C TYR A 16 -18.53 11.55 16.97
N ILE A 17 -18.09 12.25 18.02
CA ILE A 17 -17.50 11.62 19.20
C ILE A 17 -18.53 10.70 19.87
N GLN A 18 -19.75 11.20 20.09
CA GLN A 18 -20.83 10.41 20.68
C GLN A 18 -21.20 9.22 19.81
N ARG A 19 -21.29 9.38 18.49
CA ARG A 19 -21.53 8.28 17.54
C ARG A 19 -20.47 7.18 17.66
N LEU A 20 -19.18 7.55 17.65
CA LEU A 20 -18.10 6.57 17.78
C LEU A 20 -18.10 5.89 19.17
N GLN A 21 -18.41 6.62 20.24
CA GLN A 21 -18.49 6.08 21.60
C GLN A 21 -19.65 5.08 21.78
N THR A 22 -20.74 5.25 21.05
CA THR A 22 -21.87 4.31 21.07
C THR A 22 -21.71 3.14 20.10
N GLY A 23 -20.58 3.07 19.38
CA GLY A 23 -20.26 2.00 18.43
C GLY A 23 -20.88 2.20 17.04
N ASP A 24 -21.40 3.39 16.74
CA ASP A 24 -21.86 3.75 15.40
C ASP A 24 -20.66 4.12 14.49
N ALA A 25 -20.87 4.04 13.18
CA ALA A 25 -19.87 4.40 12.18
C ALA A 25 -19.71 5.92 12.05
N LEU A 26 -18.57 6.36 11.51
CA LEU A 26 -18.35 7.78 11.22
C LEU A 26 -19.31 8.30 10.13
N LEU A 27 -19.53 7.47 9.10
CA LEU A 27 -20.49 7.75 8.03
C LEU A 27 -21.90 7.37 8.48
N SER A 28 -22.91 8.15 8.10
CA SER A 28 -24.32 7.84 8.41
C SER A 28 -24.80 6.60 7.67
N ASP A 29 -25.63 5.80 8.33
CA ASP A 29 -26.16 4.54 7.80
C ASP A 29 -27.39 4.77 6.90
N TYR A 30 -27.14 5.15 5.65
CA TYR A 30 -28.15 5.26 4.59
C TYR A 30 -27.91 4.21 3.51
N PRO A 31 -28.95 3.61 2.91
CA PRO A 31 -28.79 2.61 1.84
C PRO A 31 -27.91 3.10 0.68
N GLU A 32 -28.05 4.38 0.31
CA GLU A 32 -27.25 5.01 -0.74
C GLU A 32 -25.75 5.02 -0.39
N ASN A 33 -25.42 5.36 0.87
CA ASN A 33 -24.05 5.34 1.35
C ASN A 33 -23.45 3.94 1.31
N VAL A 34 -24.23 2.89 1.61
CA VAL A 34 -23.76 1.50 1.55
C VAL A 34 -23.36 1.15 0.12
N VAL A 35 -24.23 1.45 -0.85
CA VAL A 35 -23.98 1.22 -2.28
C VAL A 35 -22.71 1.94 -2.73
N GLU A 36 -22.57 3.22 -2.37
CA GLU A 36 -21.42 4.03 -2.75
C GLU A 36 -20.11 3.50 -2.16
N VAL A 37 -20.08 3.22 -0.85
CA VAL A 37 -18.88 2.72 -0.19
C VAL A 37 -18.47 1.36 -0.77
N VAL A 38 -19.41 0.44 -0.94
CA VAL A 38 -19.12 -0.88 -1.53
C VAL A 38 -18.59 -0.73 -2.97
N GLY A 39 -19.23 0.11 -3.79
CA GLY A 39 -18.82 0.34 -5.18
C GLY A 39 -17.43 0.95 -5.28
N ILE A 40 -17.13 1.97 -4.47
CA ILE A 40 -15.80 2.60 -4.41
C ILE A 40 -14.76 1.57 -3.99
N LEU A 41 -14.99 0.82 -2.90
CA LEU A 41 -14.05 -0.18 -2.43
C LEU A 41 -13.85 -1.31 -3.44
N LYS A 42 -14.89 -1.75 -4.15
CA LYS A 42 -14.77 -2.75 -5.24
C LYS A 42 -13.88 -2.25 -6.36
N SER A 43 -14.16 -1.06 -6.90
CA SER A 43 -13.36 -0.47 -7.98
C SER A 43 -11.90 -0.27 -7.56
N TYR A 44 -11.68 0.18 -6.32
CA TYR A 44 -10.33 0.37 -5.78
C TYR A 44 -9.63 -0.96 -5.53
N GLY A 45 -10.36 -1.99 -5.06
CA GLY A 45 -9.85 -3.34 -4.87
C GLY A 45 -9.22 -3.92 -6.15
N VAL A 46 -9.84 -3.71 -7.31
CA VAL A 46 -9.29 -4.12 -8.62
C VAL A 46 -7.98 -3.40 -8.94
N VAL A 47 -7.90 -2.10 -8.68
CA VAL A 47 -6.69 -1.31 -8.92
C VAL A 47 -5.58 -1.69 -7.94
N LEU A 48 -5.92 -1.90 -6.65
CA LEU A 48 -4.99 -2.35 -5.62
C LEU A 48 -4.44 -3.75 -5.91
N ASP A 49 -5.23 -4.66 -6.47
CA ASP A 49 -4.77 -5.98 -6.92
C ASP A 49 -3.65 -5.82 -7.96
N ALA A 50 -3.88 -4.98 -8.97
CA ALA A 50 -2.88 -4.68 -9.99
C ALA A 50 -1.63 -4.03 -9.40
N TYR A 51 -1.78 -3.02 -8.53
CA TYR A 51 -0.67 -2.36 -7.85
C TYR A 51 0.13 -3.33 -6.99
N SER A 52 -0.54 -4.14 -6.17
CA SER A 52 0.07 -5.16 -5.30
C SER A 52 0.95 -6.12 -6.11
N ARG A 53 0.40 -6.72 -7.19
CA ARG A 53 1.16 -7.61 -8.06
C ARG A 53 2.38 -6.92 -8.65
N ASN A 54 2.23 -5.68 -9.10
CA ASN A 54 3.33 -4.95 -9.72
C ASN A 54 4.43 -4.57 -8.72
N LEU A 55 4.08 -4.04 -7.55
CA LEU A 55 5.06 -3.68 -6.53
C LEU A 55 5.86 -4.90 -6.06
N ILE A 56 5.18 -6.03 -5.82
CA ILE A 56 5.83 -7.30 -5.45
C ILE A 56 6.72 -7.81 -6.59
N TYR A 57 6.26 -7.71 -7.85
CA TYR A 57 7.08 -8.06 -9.02
C TYR A 57 8.34 -7.20 -9.11
N ILE A 58 8.24 -5.89 -8.91
CA ILE A 58 9.40 -4.99 -8.92
C ILE A 58 10.39 -5.40 -7.83
N ALA A 59 9.92 -5.59 -6.60
CA ALA A 59 10.75 -5.99 -5.46
C ALA A 59 11.52 -7.29 -5.74
N ASN A 60 10.85 -8.30 -6.32
CA ASN A 60 11.41 -9.64 -6.47
C ASN A 60 12.17 -9.85 -7.78
N HIS A 61 11.72 -9.26 -8.89
CA HIS A 61 12.20 -9.60 -10.24
C HIS A 61 12.97 -8.46 -10.90
N GLN A 62 12.84 -7.24 -10.40
CA GLN A 62 13.66 -6.09 -10.81
C GLN A 62 14.74 -5.77 -9.76
N PHE A 63 15.07 -6.73 -8.90
CA PHE A 63 16.04 -6.59 -7.82
C PHE A 63 17.43 -6.15 -8.36
N LEU A 64 17.82 -4.93 -7.98
CA LEU A 64 19.06 -4.26 -8.40
C LEU A 64 19.27 -4.24 -9.93
N VAL A 65 18.18 -4.10 -10.69
CA VAL A 65 18.23 -3.78 -12.13
C VAL A 65 18.28 -2.27 -12.27
N PHE A 66 19.40 -1.72 -12.75
CA PHE A 66 19.58 -0.25 -12.81
C PHE A 66 18.68 0.45 -13.84
N PHE A 67 18.31 -0.25 -14.91
CA PHE A 67 17.47 0.31 -15.97
C PHE A 67 16.27 -0.61 -16.22
N PRO A 68 15.26 -0.61 -15.33
CA PRO A 68 14.16 -1.56 -15.39
C PRO A 68 13.05 -1.05 -16.33
N PHE A 69 13.35 -0.95 -17.64
CA PHE A 69 12.47 -0.39 -18.66
C PHE A 69 11.07 -1.02 -18.68
N PHE A 70 10.96 -2.31 -18.41
CA PHE A 70 9.71 -3.07 -18.45
C PHE A 70 9.15 -3.38 -17.05
N LYS A 71 9.49 -2.59 -16.03
CA LYS A 71 9.07 -2.84 -14.64
C LYS A 71 7.55 -2.93 -14.44
N TYR A 72 6.76 -2.26 -15.28
CA TYR A 72 5.29 -2.29 -15.22
C TYR A 72 4.63 -3.44 -16.00
N PHE A 73 5.44 -4.30 -16.62
CA PHE A 73 4.92 -5.38 -17.47
C PHE A 73 4.72 -6.69 -16.71
N ASN A 74 5.18 -6.79 -15.45
CA ASN A 74 5.11 -8.00 -14.63
C ASN A 74 5.72 -9.24 -15.30
N GLY A 75 6.73 -9.06 -16.15
CA GLY A 75 7.39 -10.14 -16.89
C GLY A 75 6.64 -10.60 -18.14
N GLU A 76 5.45 -10.05 -18.39
CA GLU A 76 4.58 -10.40 -19.51
C GLU A 76 4.75 -9.40 -20.66
N PHE A 77 5.90 -9.43 -21.33
CA PHE A 77 6.14 -8.57 -22.47
C PHE A 77 5.39 -9.07 -23.72
N THR A 78 4.58 -8.20 -24.32
CA THR A 78 4.02 -8.39 -25.66
C THR A 78 4.03 -7.06 -26.42
N LEU A 79 4.09 -7.11 -27.76
CA LEU A 79 4.01 -5.90 -28.58
C LEU A 79 2.69 -5.15 -28.36
N SER A 80 1.59 -5.87 -28.17
CA SER A 80 0.28 -5.27 -27.86
C SER A 80 0.31 -4.49 -26.55
N LYS A 81 0.85 -5.07 -25.47
CA LYS A 81 0.98 -4.40 -24.17
C LYS A 81 1.92 -3.20 -24.25
N LEU A 82 2.97 -3.28 -25.06
CA LEU A 82 3.89 -2.15 -25.28
C LEU A 82 3.20 -0.97 -25.97
N LEU A 83 2.43 -1.23 -27.02
CA LEU A 83 1.68 -0.19 -27.75
C LEU A 83 0.59 0.43 -26.86
N GLN A 84 -0.12 -0.37 -26.07
CA GLN A 84 -1.07 0.13 -25.06
C GLN A 84 -0.36 1.02 -24.02
N HIS A 85 0.79 0.57 -23.53
CA HIS A 85 1.59 1.31 -22.55
C HIS A 85 2.02 2.69 -23.09
N TRP A 86 2.51 2.75 -24.33
CA TRP A 86 2.88 4.00 -25.00
C TRP A 86 1.68 4.88 -25.35
N GLY A 87 0.54 4.27 -25.65
CA GLY A 87 -0.74 4.96 -25.84
C GLY A 87 -1.40 5.44 -24.54
N HIS A 88 -0.76 5.25 -23.37
CA HIS A 88 -1.31 5.56 -22.05
C HIS A 88 -2.61 4.82 -21.67
N ASP A 89 -2.94 3.74 -22.39
CA ASP A 89 -4.04 2.83 -22.04
C ASP A 89 -3.54 1.78 -21.04
N ARG A 90 -3.34 2.20 -19.79
CA ARG A 90 -2.75 1.37 -18.73
C ARG A 90 -3.19 1.79 -17.33
N ILE A 91 -2.94 0.89 -16.38
CA ILE A 91 -2.94 1.22 -14.95
C ILE A 91 -1.77 2.17 -14.64
N ASN A 92 -2.05 3.24 -13.89
CA ASN A 92 -1.07 4.24 -13.48
C ASN A 92 -0.24 3.78 -12.28
N TYR A 93 0.63 2.79 -12.50
CA TYR A 93 1.52 2.21 -11.49
C TYR A 93 2.44 3.23 -10.81
N GLU A 94 2.66 4.40 -11.43
CA GLU A 94 3.41 5.51 -10.84
C GLU A 94 2.80 5.96 -9.51
N TYR A 95 1.48 5.94 -9.38
CA TYR A 95 0.80 6.27 -8.13
C TYR A 95 1.21 5.32 -6.99
N ALA A 96 1.27 4.02 -7.28
CA ALA A 96 1.73 3.00 -6.34
C ALA A 96 3.15 3.29 -5.85
N GLU A 97 4.04 3.69 -6.76
CA GLU A 97 5.42 4.04 -6.41
C GLU A 97 5.50 5.33 -5.60
N TYR A 98 4.62 6.31 -5.84
CA TYR A 98 4.56 7.52 -5.03
C TYR A 98 4.13 7.20 -3.60
N CYS A 99 3.12 6.36 -3.40
CA CYS A 99 2.73 5.89 -2.07
C CYS A 99 3.88 5.13 -1.38
N MET A 100 4.55 4.22 -2.10
CA MET A 100 5.71 3.50 -1.56
C MET A 100 6.84 4.45 -1.15
N LYS A 101 7.16 5.45 -1.99
CA LYS A 101 8.16 6.48 -1.66
C LYS A 101 7.73 7.29 -0.44
N ALA A 102 6.45 7.65 -0.33
CA ALA A 102 5.95 8.34 0.84
C ALA A 102 6.18 7.50 2.11
N MET A 103 5.93 6.19 2.08
CA MET A 103 6.26 5.30 3.20
C MET A 103 7.76 5.28 3.52
N LEU A 104 8.62 5.16 2.49
CA LEU A 104 10.08 5.16 2.65
C LEU A 104 10.57 6.41 3.40
N TRP A 105 10.04 7.58 3.07
CA TRP A 105 10.45 8.86 3.66
C TRP A 105 9.84 9.15 5.04
N HIS A 106 8.74 8.49 5.40
CA HIS A 106 8.04 8.69 6.68
C HIS A 106 8.13 7.48 7.61
N GLY A 107 9.13 6.61 7.41
CA GLY A 107 9.44 5.45 8.26
C GLY A 107 8.57 4.20 8.02
N GLY A 108 7.37 4.36 7.45
CA GLY A 108 6.48 3.27 7.04
C GLY A 108 6.10 2.33 8.18
N GLY A 109 5.71 2.89 9.31
CA GLY A 109 5.18 2.13 10.45
C GLY A 109 6.23 1.37 11.26
N GLY A 110 7.49 1.83 11.25
CA GLY A 110 8.59 1.22 12.02
C GLY A 110 9.41 0.19 11.23
N LEU A 111 9.12 0.00 9.94
CA LEU A 111 9.94 -0.85 9.07
C LEU A 111 11.37 -0.30 8.94
N ASP A 112 11.52 1.02 8.90
CA ASP A 112 12.80 1.72 8.90
C ASP A 112 13.73 1.29 10.05
N ALA A 113 13.19 1.09 11.25
CA ALA A 113 13.98 0.65 12.40
C ALA A 113 14.71 -0.68 12.14
N TYR A 114 14.08 -1.61 11.42
CA TYR A 114 14.75 -2.84 10.97
C TYR A 114 15.74 -2.58 9.83
N LEU A 115 15.35 -1.77 8.85
CA LEU A 115 16.19 -1.47 7.68
C LEU A 115 17.45 -0.67 8.04
N ASP A 116 17.44 0.04 9.16
CA ASP A 116 18.61 0.77 9.69
C ASP A 116 19.49 -0.11 10.59
N SER A 117 19.08 -1.37 10.86
CA SER A 117 19.80 -2.26 11.76
C SER A 117 21.07 -2.85 11.12
N PRO A 118 22.10 -3.18 11.93
CA PRO A 118 23.26 -3.94 11.46
C PRO A 118 22.90 -5.29 10.84
N GLU A 119 21.81 -5.91 11.32
CA GLU A 119 21.30 -7.17 10.78
C GLU A 119 20.87 -7.02 9.32
N PHE A 120 20.09 -5.97 9.02
CA PHE A 120 19.68 -5.70 7.65
C PHE A 120 20.88 -5.40 6.75
N GLN A 121 21.85 -4.60 7.22
CA GLN A 121 23.08 -4.32 6.47
C GLN A 121 23.83 -5.61 6.11
N GLN A 122 23.92 -6.57 7.03
CA GLN A 122 24.54 -7.87 6.75
C GLN A 122 23.79 -8.64 5.66
N ARG A 123 22.46 -8.68 5.72
CA ARG A 123 21.61 -9.38 4.73
C ARG A 123 21.63 -8.69 3.37
N ALA A 124 21.59 -7.37 3.34
CA ALA A 124 21.71 -6.56 2.13
C ALA A 124 23.06 -6.84 1.44
N ASN A 125 24.16 -6.86 2.21
CA ASN A 125 25.47 -7.23 1.69
C ASN A 125 25.50 -8.64 1.09
N GLN A 126 24.89 -9.63 1.75
CA GLN A 126 24.78 -10.98 1.20
C GLN A 126 24.00 -11.00 -0.13
N ALA A 127 22.90 -10.25 -0.22
CA ALA A 127 22.11 -10.15 -1.43
C ALA A 127 22.88 -9.46 -2.57
N ILE A 128 23.63 -8.39 -2.27
CA ILE A 128 24.51 -7.70 -3.24
C ILE A 128 25.56 -8.66 -3.78
N GLN A 129 26.26 -9.39 -2.90
CA GLN A 129 27.28 -10.37 -3.30
C GLN A 129 26.66 -11.49 -4.14
N GLY A 130 25.48 -12.00 -3.77
CA GLY A 130 24.76 -13.00 -4.56
C GLY A 130 24.39 -12.50 -5.96
N ARG A 131 23.85 -11.28 -6.06
CA ARG A 131 23.40 -10.67 -7.31
C ARG A 131 24.56 -10.34 -8.25
N PHE A 132 25.66 -9.84 -7.72
CA PHE A 132 26.79 -9.33 -8.49
C PHE A 132 28.07 -10.16 -8.36
N LYS A 133 27.98 -11.43 -7.94
CA LYS A 133 29.15 -12.32 -7.72
C LYS A 133 30.20 -12.32 -8.85
N ASN A 134 29.75 -12.15 -10.10
CA ASN A 134 30.61 -12.15 -11.29
C ASN A 134 30.86 -10.73 -11.87
N ASN A 135 30.35 -9.68 -11.23
CA ASN A 135 30.46 -8.30 -11.68
C ASN A 135 31.38 -7.51 -10.75
N LEU A 136 32.68 -7.65 -10.99
CA LEU A 136 33.74 -7.03 -10.19
C LEU A 136 33.67 -5.49 -10.19
N LEU A 137 33.18 -4.88 -11.27
CA LEU A 137 33.03 -3.44 -11.37
C LEU A 137 31.97 -2.92 -10.37
N ILE A 138 30.80 -3.56 -10.35
CA ILE A 138 29.74 -3.19 -9.40
C ILE A 138 30.13 -3.51 -7.96
N LEU A 139 30.80 -4.64 -7.71
CA LEU A 139 31.32 -4.94 -6.36
C LEU A 139 32.39 -3.93 -5.92
N GLY A 140 33.26 -3.49 -6.83
CA GLY A 140 34.23 -2.42 -6.57
C GLY A 140 33.55 -1.10 -6.23
N LEU A 141 32.54 -0.70 -7.00
CA LEU A 141 31.73 0.48 -6.70
C LEU A 141 31.00 0.37 -5.36
N ASN A 142 30.44 -0.80 -5.04
CA ASN A 142 29.80 -1.04 -3.74
C ASN A 142 30.80 -0.93 -2.58
N LYS A 143 32.08 -1.30 -2.79
CA LYS A 143 33.10 -1.10 -1.75
C LYS A 143 33.46 0.38 -1.55
N LEU A 144 33.44 1.18 -2.62
CA LEU A 144 33.69 2.62 -2.55
C LEU A 144 32.48 3.41 -2.01
N PHE A 145 31.27 2.94 -2.31
CA PHE A 145 30.00 3.57 -1.96
C PHE A 145 29.06 2.52 -1.33
N PRO A 146 29.32 2.07 -0.09
CA PRO A 146 28.63 0.93 0.54
C PRO A 146 27.13 1.16 0.76
N ASP A 147 26.71 2.41 0.88
CA ASP A 147 25.31 2.74 1.12
C ASP A 147 24.49 2.76 -0.18
N PHE A 148 25.12 2.94 -1.34
CA PHE A 148 24.40 3.15 -2.60
C PHE A 148 23.47 1.97 -2.95
N LEU A 149 24.00 0.75 -3.00
CA LEU A 149 23.18 -0.43 -3.29
C LEU A 149 22.28 -0.82 -2.11
N THR A 150 22.74 -0.59 -0.88
CA THR A 150 21.96 -0.85 0.34
C THR A 150 20.69 -0.01 0.37
N GLU A 151 20.76 1.27 0.01
CA GLU A 151 19.58 2.15 -0.11
C GLU A 151 18.63 1.71 -1.23
N HIS A 152 19.14 1.19 -2.34
CA HIS A 152 18.27 0.61 -3.38
C HIS A 152 17.53 -0.63 -2.85
N ILE A 153 18.20 -1.48 -2.05
CA ILE A 153 17.54 -2.62 -1.40
C ILE A 153 16.51 -2.14 -0.39
N ARG A 154 16.82 -1.10 0.41
CA ARG A 154 15.89 -0.47 1.34
C ARG A 154 14.61 -0.03 0.61
N GLN A 155 14.74 0.66 -0.52
CA GLN A 155 13.59 1.03 -1.35
C GLN A 155 12.81 -0.21 -1.83
N LEU A 156 13.48 -1.26 -2.31
CA LEU A 156 12.83 -2.51 -2.76
C LEU A 156 12.09 -3.24 -1.62
N CYS A 157 12.55 -3.11 -0.36
CA CYS A 157 11.81 -3.59 0.79
C CYS A 157 10.48 -2.84 0.97
N TYR A 158 10.44 -1.52 0.75
CA TYR A 158 9.19 -0.75 0.77
C TYR A 158 8.24 -1.10 -0.39
N TYR A 159 8.77 -1.40 -1.59
CA TYR A 159 7.94 -1.97 -2.67
C TYR A 159 7.25 -3.26 -2.20
N SER A 160 8.03 -4.18 -1.61
CA SER A 160 7.48 -5.43 -1.09
C SER A 160 6.44 -5.17 0.00
N ALA A 161 6.77 -4.36 1.00
CA ALA A 161 5.90 -4.07 2.15
C ALA A 161 4.54 -3.48 1.72
N LEU A 162 4.54 -2.43 0.89
CA LEU A 162 3.29 -1.84 0.39
C LEU A 162 2.53 -2.81 -0.51
N GLY A 163 3.24 -3.57 -1.35
CA GLY A 163 2.64 -4.58 -2.20
C GLY A 163 1.92 -5.67 -1.42
N GLN A 164 2.51 -6.16 -0.33
CA GLN A 164 1.88 -7.14 0.58
C GLN A 164 0.68 -6.55 1.31
N PHE A 165 0.81 -5.32 1.82
CA PHE A 165 -0.32 -4.63 2.46
C PHE A 165 -1.52 -4.52 1.50
N TRP A 166 -1.31 -4.06 0.27
CA TRP A 166 -2.39 -3.94 -0.71
C TRP A 166 -2.94 -5.27 -1.24
N ARG A 167 -2.21 -6.38 -1.11
CA ARG A 167 -2.77 -7.72 -1.37
C ARG A 167 -3.94 -7.98 -0.42
N VAL A 168 -3.69 -7.84 0.88
CA VAL A 168 -4.70 -8.06 1.93
C VAL A 168 -5.88 -7.12 1.74
N MET A 169 -5.62 -5.83 1.52
CA MET A 169 -6.68 -4.83 1.34
C MET A 169 -7.53 -5.09 0.09
N SER A 170 -6.90 -5.48 -1.03
CA SER A 170 -7.60 -5.80 -2.26
C SER A 170 -8.56 -6.97 -2.06
N ASP A 171 -8.07 -8.09 -1.53
CA ASP A 171 -8.87 -9.30 -1.34
C ASP A 171 -10.06 -9.01 -0.40
N MET A 172 -9.82 -8.25 0.68
CA MET A 172 -10.88 -7.80 1.59
C MET A 172 -11.95 -6.95 0.89
N PHE A 173 -11.55 -5.97 0.08
CA PHE A 173 -12.52 -5.10 -0.62
C PHE A 173 -13.31 -5.85 -1.72
N ILE A 174 -12.67 -6.81 -2.39
CA ILE A 174 -13.35 -7.66 -3.37
C ILE A 174 -14.39 -8.54 -2.67
N GLU A 175 -14.04 -9.19 -1.55
CA GLU A 175 -14.96 -10.02 -0.78
C GLU A 175 -16.11 -9.20 -0.19
N LEU A 176 -15.87 -7.97 0.29
CA LEU A 176 -16.93 -7.08 0.77
C LEU A 176 -18.02 -6.89 -0.29
N SER A 177 -17.60 -6.62 -1.54
CA SER A 177 -18.53 -6.47 -2.66
C SER A 177 -19.28 -7.76 -2.96
N ASP A 178 -18.59 -8.90 -2.94
CA ASP A 178 -19.22 -10.18 -3.25
C ASP A 178 -20.24 -10.56 -2.15
N ARG A 179 -19.98 -10.20 -0.89
CA ARG A 179 -20.93 -10.35 0.23
C ARG A 179 -22.13 -9.41 0.12
N TYR A 180 -21.90 -8.18 -0.31
CA TYR A 180 -22.97 -7.22 -0.61
C TYR A 180 -23.89 -7.76 -1.72
N ASP A 181 -23.33 -8.30 -2.81
CA ASP A 181 -24.12 -8.87 -3.91
C ASP A 181 -24.94 -10.09 -3.49
N ARG A 182 -24.49 -10.84 -2.46
CA ARG A 182 -25.25 -11.93 -1.83
C ARG A 182 -26.31 -11.45 -0.83
N GLY A 183 -26.41 -10.15 -0.58
CA GLY A 183 -27.32 -9.55 0.40
C GLY A 183 -26.88 -9.70 1.85
N GLU A 184 -25.62 -10.04 2.11
CA GLU A 184 -25.07 -10.22 3.47
C GLU A 184 -24.66 -8.90 4.13
N ILE A 185 -24.42 -7.86 3.33
CA ILE A 185 -24.07 -6.50 3.76
C ILE A 185 -25.20 -5.57 3.35
N GLN A 186 -25.82 -4.91 4.33
CA GLN A 186 -26.99 -4.05 4.14
C GLN A 186 -26.86 -2.72 4.88
N SER A 187 -25.81 -2.53 5.68
CA SER A 187 -25.60 -1.31 6.47
C SER A 187 -24.12 -0.92 6.57
N ILE A 188 -23.85 0.36 6.85
CA ILE A 188 -22.50 0.88 7.06
C ILE A 188 -21.80 0.21 8.27
N PRO A 189 -22.46 -0.01 9.42
CA PRO A 189 -21.85 -0.78 10.51
C PRO A 189 -21.36 -2.17 10.08
N GLN A 190 -22.10 -2.88 9.21
CA GLN A 190 -21.67 -4.18 8.68
C GLN A 190 -20.46 -4.07 7.74
N VAL A 191 -20.36 -2.98 6.96
CA VAL A 191 -19.16 -2.68 6.18
C VAL A 191 -17.96 -2.49 7.12
N VAL A 192 -18.10 -1.67 8.16
CA VAL A 192 -17.03 -1.43 9.16
C VAL A 192 -16.64 -2.73 9.85
N GLU A 193 -17.61 -3.55 10.27
CA GLU A 193 -17.35 -4.85 10.90
C GLU A 193 -16.61 -5.80 9.97
N HIS A 194 -16.97 -5.84 8.68
CA HIS A 194 -16.25 -6.62 7.68
C HIS A 194 -14.79 -6.20 7.59
N ILE A 195 -14.54 -4.89 7.46
CA ILE A 195 -13.17 -4.35 7.37
C ILE A 195 -12.38 -4.67 8.64
N LEU A 196 -12.98 -4.47 9.82
CA LEU A 196 -12.32 -4.76 11.10
C LEU A 196 -11.93 -6.24 11.24
N LYS A 197 -12.74 -7.17 10.74
CA LYS A 197 -12.44 -8.61 10.77
C LYS A 197 -11.32 -9.01 9.80
N GLY A 198 -11.05 -8.19 8.78
CA GLY A 198 -10.00 -8.45 7.79
C GLY A 198 -8.63 -7.83 8.12
N LEU A 199 -8.55 -7.00 9.18
CA LEU A 199 -7.33 -6.39 9.70
C LEU A 199 -6.72 -7.22 10.83
#